data_AF-N4WR38-F1
#
_entry.id   AF-N4WR38-F1
#
_cell.length_a   1.000
_cell.length_b   1.000
_cell.length_c   1.000
_cell.angle_alpha   90.00
_cell.angle_beta   90.00
_cell.angle_gamma   90.00
#
_symmetry.space_group_name_H-M   'P 1'
#
loop_
_entity.id
_entity.type
_entity.pdbx_description
1 polymer ?
#
loop_
_entity_poly.entity_id
_entity_poly.type
_entity_poly.pdbx_seq_one_letter_code
_entity_poly.pdbx_strand_id
1 'polypeptide(L)'
;MMLGLARTVRAEYGVDITTVEVDATTVTTGGALGALLSLYSTVLERKRTIDFYCAEVESDYEYAIDDDGIVKVPWMRWSLLLSELVDCEVPLKSSGALSVLAAVLEFRPDVLYLLIGGLGGLSQAISTWIVKKGARSLVYLSRSASSNKTKAFLEELGSQGCTTTIITRSVSSPTDVAMVVRLAPNPVAGVM
;
A
#
# COMPACT_ATOMS: atom_id res chain seq x y z
N MET A 1 -0.09 12.82 0.44
CA MET A 1 -0.87 12.98 1.69
C MET A 1 -2.14 13.83 1.52
N MET A 2 -2.27 14.63 0.44
CA MET A 2 -3.38 15.57 0.26
C MET A 2 -4.75 14.89 0.06
N LEU A 3 -4.82 13.81 -0.72
CA LEU A 3 -6.08 13.11 -1.02
C LEU A 3 -6.76 12.53 0.23
N GLY A 4 -5.99 11.86 1.09
CA GLY A 4 -6.51 11.29 2.33
C GLY A 4 -7.06 12.36 3.28
N LEU A 5 -6.36 13.49 3.42
CA LEU A 5 -6.86 14.62 4.21
C LEU A 5 -8.15 15.18 3.62
N ALA A 6 -8.22 15.36 2.30
CA ALA A 6 -9.43 15.86 1.63
C ALA A 6 -10.64 14.92 1.83
N ARG A 7 -10.42 13.60 1.82
CA ARG A 7 -11.46 12.60 2.18
C ARG A 7 -11.96 12.78 3.61
N THR A 8 -11.05 12.94 4.57
CA THR A 8 -11.41 13.17 5.98
C THR A 8 -12.18 14.47 6.16
N VAL A 9 -11.71 15.57 5.57
CA VAL A 9 -12.39 16.88 5.65
C VAL A 9 -13.79 16.81 5.06
N ARG A 10 -13.97 16.12 3.92
CA ARG A 10 -15.29 15.86 3.33
C ARG A 10 -16.20 15.07 4.26
N ALA A 11 -15.71 13.96 4.80
CA ALA A 11 -16.50 13.05 5.61
C ALA A 11 -16.87 13.63 6.99
N GLU A 12 -15.96 14.38 7.63
CA GLU A 12 -16.17 14.90 8.98
C GLU A 12 -16.84 16.28 9.01
N TYR A 13 -16.53 17.14 8.04
CA TYR A 13 -16.97 18.54 8.05
C TYR A 13 -17.94 18.89 6.91
N GLY A 14 -18.27 17.94 6.03
CA GLY A 14 -19.21 18.16 4.91
C GLY A 14 -18.73 19.18 3.89
N VAL A 15 -17.43 19.51 3.87
CA VAL A 15 -16.90 20.53 2.96
C VAL A 15 -16.87 19.97 1.55
N ASP A 16 -17.45 20.68 0.59
CA ASP A 16 -17.45 20.27 -0.81
C ASP A 16 -16.12 20.59 -1.51
N ILE A 17 -15.18 19.64 -1.41
CA ILE A 17 -13.84 19.72 -2.01
C ILE A 17 -13.70 18.62 -3.06
N THR A 18 -13.48 19.02 -4.32
CA THR A 18 -13.09 18.11 -5.39
C THR A 18 -11.58 18.18 -5.62
N THR A 19 -10.94 17.03 -5.73
CA THR A 19 -9.51 16.89 -5.99
C THR A 19 -9.28 16.35 -7.41
N VAL A 20 -8.32 16.93 -8.11
CA VAL A 20 -7.95 16.56 -9.48
C VAL A 20 -6.44 16.41 -9.55
N GLU A 21 -5.96 15.22 -9.90
CA GLU A 21 -4.55 14.98 -10.22
C GLU A 21 -4.30 15.18 -11.70
N VAL A 22 -3.23 15.91 -12.05
CA VAL A 22 -2.90 16.27 -13.42
C VAL A 22 -1.44 15.93 -13.64
N ASP A 23 -1.13 15.10 -14.63
CA ASP A 23 0.26 14.74 -14.90
C ASP A 23 1.04 15.94 -15.44
N ALA A 24 2.32 16.08 -15.06
CA ALA A 24 3.15 17.23 -15.44
C ALA A 24 3.32 17.35 -16.97
N THR A 25 3.25 16.23 -17.69
CA THR A 25 3.35 16.17 -19.15
C THR A 25 2.08 16.67 -19.86
N THR A 26 0.91 16.55 -19.22
CA THR A 26 -0.39 16.97 -19.77
C THR A 26 -0.57 18.48 -19.84
N VAL A 27 0.12 19.20 -18.94
CA VAL A 27 0.01 20.65 -18.83
C VAL A 27 0.67 21.33 -20.03
N THR A 28 1.67 20.69 -20.65
CA THR A 28 2.41 21.24 -21.79
C THR A 28 1.75 20.93 -23.14
N THR A 29 0.93 19.88 -23.25
CA THR A 29 0.22 19.49 -24.48
C THR A 29 -1.13 20.20 -24.66
N GLY A 30 -1.62 20.90 -23.65
CA GLY A 30 -2.85 21.70 -23.71
C GLY A 30 -4.17 20.91 -23.56
N GLY A 31 -4.11 19.58 -23.61
CA GLY A 31 -5.29 18.70 -23.41
C GLY A 31 -5.88 18.81 -21.99
N ALA A 32 -5.03 19.03 -20.98
CA ALA A 32 -5.46 19.15 -19.60
C ALA A 32 -6.41 20.33 -19.33
N LEU A 33 -6.24 21.46 -20.02
CA LEU A 33 -7.05 22.66 -19.77
C LEU A 33 -8.51 22.44 -20.18
N GLY A 34 -8.75 21.82 -21.33
CA GLY A 34 -10.11 21.49 -21.78
C GLY A 34 -10.81 20.53 -20.82
N ALA A 35 -10.10 19.49 -20.39
CA ALA A 35 -10.59 18.51 -19.42
C ALA A 35 -10.89 19.14 -18.06
N LEU A 36 -10.00 20.01 -17.55
CA LEU A 36 -10.21 20.76 -16.30
C LEU A 36 -11.43 21.68 -16.37
N LEU A 37 -11.61 22.40 -17.48
CA LEU A 37 -12.77 23.26 -17.67
C LEU A 37 -14.07 22.47 -17.74
N SER A 38 -14.07 21.34 -18.46
CA SER A 38 -15.21 20.43 -18.51
C SER A 38 -15.56 19.89 -17.11
N LEU A 39 -14.55 19.44 -16.37
CA LEU A 39 -14.74 18.93 -15.01
C LEU A 39 -15.25 20.03 -14.06
N TYR A 40 -14.73 21.25 -14.19
CA TYR A 40 -15.20 22.39 -13.42
C TYR A 40 -16.69 22.67 -13.65
N SER A 41 -17.16 22.65 -14.92
CA SER A 41 -18.59 22.80 -15.20
C SER A 41 -19.43 21.70 -14.56
N THR A 42 -19.00 20.43 -14.67
CA THR A 42 -19.71 19.29 -14.06
C THR A 42 -19.80 19.42 -12.54
N VAL A 43 -18.71 19.81 -11.87
CA VAL A 43 -18.68 20.01 -10.42
C VAL A 43 -19.57 21.20 -9.98
N LEU A 44 -19.64 22.27 -10.78
CA LEU A 44 -20.53 23.40 -10.48
C LEU A 44 -22.01 23.02 -10.60
N GLU A 45 -22.38 22.23 -11.60
CA GLU A 45 -23.76 21.76 -11.78
C GLU A 45 -24.20 20.85 -10.62
N ARG A 46 -23.30 19.99 -10.11
CA ARG A 46 -23.56 19.16 -8.93
C ARG A 46 -24.02 19.97 -7.71
N LYS A 47 -23.42 21.13 -7.44
CA LYS A 47 -23.82 22.00 -6.32
C LYS A 47 -25.26 22.50 -6.43
N ARG A 48 -25.82 22.58 -7.65
CA ARG A 48 -27.18 23.08 -7.89
C ARG A 48 -28.25 21.99 -7.74
N THR A 49 -27.88 20.72 -7.84
CA THR A 49 -28.83 19.59 -7.86
C THR A 49 -29.10 18.98 -6.48
N ILE A 50 -28.24 19.22 -5.49
CA ILE A 50 -28.34 18.64 -4.13
C ILE A 50 -29.54 19.17 -3.31
N ASP A 51 -30.27 20.18 -3.79
CA ASP A 51 -31.34 20.85 -3.03
C ASP A 51 -32.76 20.22 -3.08
N PHE A 52 -33.04 19.16 -3.84
CA PHE A 52 -34.41 18.60 -3.91
C PHE A 52 -34.44 17.07 -4.09
N TYR A 53 -34.63 16.34 -2.98
CA TYR A 53 -35.25 14.99 -2.91
C TYR A 53 -34.68 13.80 -3.72
N CYS A 54 -33.50 13.88 -4.32
CA CYS A 54 -32.82 12.72 -4.92
C CYS A 54 -31.36 12.66 -4.45
N ALA A 55 -31.10 11.93 -3.36
CA ALA A 55 -29.76 11.42 -3.07
C ALA A 55 -29.46 10.25 -4.01
N GLU A 56 -29.44 10.51 -5.32
CA GLU A 56 -28.74 9.61 -6.23
C GLU A 56 -27.27 9.67 -5.83
N VAL A 57 -26.77 8.53 -5.37
CA VAL A 57 -25.41 8.33 -4.93
C VAL A 57 -24.53 8.42 -6.16
N GLU A 58 -24.13 9.62 -6.57
CA GLU A 58 -23.06 9.76 -7.54
C GLU A 58 -22.35 11.11 -7.47
N SER A 59 -21.03 11.05 -7.32
CA SER A 59 -20.07 11.72 -8.19
C SER A 59 -18.77 11.83 -7.42
N ASP A 60 -17.80 11.06 -7.90
CA ASP A 60 -16.46 10.96 -7.36
C ASP A 60 -15.90 12.35 -7.05
N TYR A 61 -15.26 12.50 -5.91
CA TYR A 61 -14.62 13.75 -5.51
C TYR A 61 -13.14 13.79 -5.93
N GLU A 62 -12.76 12.81 -6.73
CA GLU A 62 -11.39 12.43 -7.01
C GLU A 62 -11.32 12.09 -8.48
N TYR A 63 -10.52 12.86 -9.20
CA TYR A 63 -10.33 12.70 -10.63
C TYR A 63 -8.84 12.70 -10.91
N ALA A 64 -8.45 12.05 -11.99
CA ALA A 64 -7.13 12.23 -12.59
C ALA A 64 -7.29 12.60 -14.06
N ILE A 65 -6.35 13.36 -14.62
CA ILE A 65 -6.31 13.67 -16.05
C ILE A 65 -5.00 13.08 -16.59
N ASP A 66 -5.12 12.14 -17.52
CA ASP A 66 -3.97 11.53 -18.19
C ASP A 66 -3.41 12.43 -19.32
N ASP A 67 -2.27 12.01 -19.88
CA ASP A 67 -1.50 12.62 -20.98
C ASP A 67 -2.34 13.01 -22.21
N ASP A 68 -3.40 12.24 -22.48
CA ASP A 68 -4.33 12.47 -23.58
C ASP A 68 -5.46 13.47 -23.23
N GLY A 69 -5.50 13.99 -22.01
CA GLY A 69 -6.56 14.87 -21.52
C GLY A 69 -7.84 14.12 -21.16
N ILE A 70 -7.78 12.81 -20.91
CA ILE A 70 -8.93 12.00 -20.53
C ILE A 70 -9.11 12.05 -19.01
N VAL A 71 -10.32 12.42 -18.58
CA VAL A 71 -10.70 12.39 -17.17
C VAL A 71 -10.91 10.95 -16.72
N LYS A 72 -10.13 10.53 -15.72
CA LYS A 72 -10.23 9.24 -15.04
C LYS A 72 -10.91 9.41 -13.69
N VAL A 73 -11.62 8.36 -13.31
CA VAL A 73 -12.36 8.24 -12.06
C VAL A 73 -11.87 6.99 -11.33
N PRO A 74 -11.49 7.08 -10.04
CA PRO A 74 -11.06 5.92 -9.28
C PRO A 74 -12.24 4.99 -9.01
N TRP A 75 -12.08 3.71 -9.35
CA TRP A 75 -13.10 2.70 -9.11
C TRP A 75 -12.55 1.60 -8.21
N MET A 76 -13.26 1.29 -7.11
CA MET A 76 -12.93 0.13 -6.29
C MET A 76 -13.50 -1.15 -6.91
N ARG A 77 -12.65 -1.92 -7.57
CA ARG A 77 -13.01 -3.17 -8.25
C ARG A 77 -12.78 -4.34 -7.31
N TRP A 78 -13.74 -5.27 -7.28
CA TRP A 78 -13.50 -6.59 -6.69
C TRP A 78 -12.52 -7.34 -7.60
N SER A 79 -11.43 -7.81 -7.03
CA SER A 79 -10.53 -8.74 -7.70
C SER A 79 -10.38 -10.01 -6.88
N LEU A 80 -10.14 -11.11 -7.59
CA LEU A 80 -9.76 -12.36 -6.97
C LEU A 80 -8.24 -12.39 -6.87
N LEU A 81 -7.69 -12.81 -5.74
CA LEU A 81 -6.24 -12.94 -5.57
C LEU A 81 -5.59 -13.75 -6.71
N LEU A 82 -6.30 -14.77 -7.19
CA LEU A 82 -5.90 -15.59 -8.33
C LEU A 82 -5.77 -14.81 -9.63
N SER A 83 -6.69 -13.87 -9.93
CA SER A 83 -6.61 -13.09 -11.16
C SER A 83 -5.42 -12.14 -11.15
N GLU A 84 -5.13 -11.51 -10.01
CA GLU A 84 -4.00 -10.59 -9.85
C GLU A 84 -2.63 -11.29 -9.91
N LEU A 85 -2.54 -12.52 -9.38
CA LEU A 85 -1.29 -13.28 -9.38
C LEU A 85 -0.92 -13.86 -10.75
N VAL A 86 -1.88 -14.03 -11.66
CA VAL A 86 -1.63 -14.50 -13.04
C VAL A 86 -0.95 -13.42 -13.89
N ASP A 87 -1.22 -12.14 -13.58
CA ASP A 87 -0.62 -11.01 -14.28
C ASP A 87 0.82 -10.72 -13.81
N CYS A 88 1.24 -11.30 -12.69
CA CYS A 88 2.64 -11.35 -12.30
C CYS A 88 3.34 -12.43 -13.15
N GLU A 89 4.10 -12.03 -14.18
CA GLU A 89 4.92 -12.93 -15.01
C GLU A 89 6.01 -13.64 -14.17
N VAL A 90 5.62 -14.65 -13.40
CA VAL A 90 6.54 -15.55 -12.71
C VAL A 90 6.74 -16.76 -13.64
N PRO A 91 7.97 -17.04 -14.11
CA PRO A 91 8.20 -18.17 -15.01
C PRO A 91 8.05 -19.48 -14.24
N LEU A 92 6.86 -20.08 -14.29
CA LEU A 92 6.54 -21.32 -13.60
C LEU A 92 6.62 -22.51 -14.56
N LYS A 93 7.57 -23.42 -14.30
CA LYS A 93 7.63 -24.75 -14.94
C LYS A 93 6.48 -25.62 -14.43
N SER A 94 5.41 -25.69 -15.22
CA SER A 94 4.39 -26.76 -15.28
C SER A 94 4.02 -27.50 -13.98
N SER A 95 2.94 -27.08 -13.33
CA SER A 95 1.99 -27.95 -12.59
C SER A 95 0.75 -27.12 -12.19
N GLY A 96 -0.44 -27.72 -12.15
CA GLY A 96 -1.76 -27.06 -12.16
C GLY A 96 -2.05 -25.96 -11.12
N ALA A 97 -3.18 -25.26 -11.32
CA ALA A 97 -3.55 -24.02 -10.62
C ALA A 97 -3.48 -24.05 -9.07
N LEU A 98 -3.67 -25.22 -8.44
CA LEU A 98 -3.56 -25.37 -6.98
C LEU A 98 -2.10 -25.45 -6.49
N SER A 99 -1.20 -26.09 -7.26
CA SER A 99 0.24 -26.08 -6.97
C SER A 99 0.88 -24.73 -7.31
N VAL A 100 0.29 -23.98 -8.25
CA VAL A 100 0.68 -22.59 -8.54
C VAL A 100 0.42 -21.71 -7.32
N LEU A 101 -0.77 -21.73 -6.72
CA LEU A 101 -1.05 -20.94 -5.50
C LEU A 101 -0.13 -21.29 -4.31
N ALA A 102 0.23 -22.56 -4.17
CA ALA A 102 1.12 -23.02 -3.11
C ALA A 102 2.57 -22.55 -3.34
N ALA A 103 3.06 -22.61 -4.58
CA ALA A 103 4.42 -22.21 -4.97
C ALA A 103 4.59 -20.68 -5.12
N VAL A 104 3.52 -19.95 -5.45
CA VAL A 104 3.55 -18.49 -5.69
C VAL A 104 3.74 -17.69 -4.41
N LEU A 105 3.58 -18.29 -3.22
CA LEU A 105 3.64 -17.58 -1.93
C LEU A 105 4.72 -18.14 -0.99
N GLU A 106 5.83 -18.65 -1.53
CA GLU A 106 7.00 -19.01 -0.73
C GLU A 106 7.95 -17.82 -0.56
N PHE A 107 8.46 -17.67 0.66
CA PHE A 107 9.44 -16.66 1.02
C PHE A 107 10.83 -17.28 0.97
N ARG A 108 11.78 -16.54 0.39
CA ARG A 108 13.18 -16.96 0.30
C ARG A 108 13.80 -17.05 1.70
N PRO A 109 14.41 -18.19 2.08
CA PRO A 109 15.00 -18.35 3.40
C PRO A 109 16.36 -17.65 3.56
N ASP A 110 17.04 -17.34 2.44
CA ASP A 110 18.40 -16.81 2.37
C ASP A 110 18.47 -15.27 2.37
N VAL A 111 17.33 -14.59 2.49
CA VAL A 111 17.21 -13.13 2.44
C VAL A 111 16.56 -12.57 3.69
N LEU A 112 16.63 -11.24 3.83
CA LEU A 112 16.08 -10.50 4.95
C LEU A 112 14.78 -9.79 4.56
N TYR A 113 13.81 -9.84 5.46
CA TYR A 113 12.57 -9.07 5.37
C TYR A 113 12.54 -8.01 6.46
N LEU A 114 12.40 -6.75 6.05
CA LEU A 114 12.37 -5.59 6.93
C LEU A 114 10.92 -5.24 7.25
N LEU A 115 10.53 -5.32 8.53
CA LEU A 115 9.22 -4.93 9.01
C LEU A 115 9.32 -3.56 9.68
N ILE A 116 8.57 -2.59 9.16
CA ILE A 116 8.49 -1.23 9.64
C ILE A 116 7.29 -1.09 10.56
N GLY A 117 7.52 -0.51 11.73
CA GLY A 117 6.49 -0.40 12.75
C GLY A 117 6.57 -1.53 13.77
N GLY A 118 5.95 -1.29 14.93
CA GLY A 118 6.15 -2.14 16.10
C GLY A 118 5.60 -3.56 15.92
N LEU A 119 5.99 -4.42 16.85
CA LEU A 119 5.47 -5.79 17.03
C LEU A 119 4.03 -5.80 17.57
N GLY A 120 3.14 -5.02 16.94
CA GLY A 120 1.70 -5.03 17.18
C GLY A 120 1.00 -6.20 16.49
N GLY A 121 -0.32 -6.32 16.66
CA GLY A 121 -1.07 -7.51 16.22
C GLY A 121 -0.94 -7.86 14.73
N LEU A 122 -0.99 -6.86 13.84
CA LEU A 122 -0.87 -7.09 12.40
C LEU A 122 0.54 -7.55 12.00
N SER A 123 1.57 -6.85 12.50
CA SER A 123 2.97 -7.21 12.23
C SER A 123 3.30 -8.61 12.74
N GLN A 124 2.78 -8.99 13.91
CA GLN A 124 2.94 -10.35 14.45
C GLN A 124 2.25 -11.40 13.56
N ALA A 125 1.01 -11.16 13.14
CA ALA A 125 0.28 -12.08 12.27
C ALA A 125 0.99 -12.29 10.92
N ILE A 126 1.47 -11.20 10.31
CA ILE A 126 2.24 -11.25 9.07
C ILE A 126 3.56 -12.00 9.29
N SER A 127 4.28 -11.70 10.36
CA SER A 127 5.56 -12.34 10.68
C SER A 127 5.42 -13.85 10.85
N THR A 128 4.40 -14.31 11.60
CA THR A 128 4.09 -15.73 11.71
C THR A 128 3.75 -16.35 10.36
N TRP A 129 2.99 -15.63 9.51
CA TRP A 129 2.62 -16.14 8.19
C TRP A 129 3.84 -16.26 7.26
N ILE A 130 4.68 -15.24 7.14
CA ILE A 130 5.85 -15.27 6.24
C ILE A 130 6.92 -16.26 6.72
N VAL A 131 7.08 -16.46 8.04
CA VAL A 131 7.98 -17.48 8.60
C VAL A 131 7.46 -18.88 8.29
N LYS A 132 6.15 -19.13 8.44
CA LYS A 132 5.53 -20.39 7.99
C LYS A 132 5.69 -20.62 6.49
N LYS A 133 5.82 -19.56 5.70
CA LYS A 133 6.03 -19.60 4.24
C LYS A 133 7.49 -19.61 3.80
N GLY A 134 8.45 -19.66 4.72
CA GLY A 134 9.87 -19.89 4.39
C GLY A 134 10.82 -18.76 4.79
N ALA A 135 10.33 -17.59 5.24
CA ALA A 135 11.21 -16.53 5.72
C ALA A 135 12.01 -16.99 6.96
N ARG A 136 13.31 -16.71 6.99
CA ARG A 136 14.20 -17.08 8.12
C ARG A 136 14.98 -15.92 8.72
N SER A 137 14.89 -14.71 8.15
CA SER A 137 15.53 -13.51 8.69
C SER A 137 14.57 -12.33 8.67
N LEU A 138 14.17 -11.87 9.85
CA LEU A 138 13.30 -10.70 10.01
C LEU A 138 14.01 -9.61 10.83
N VAL A 139 13.95 -8.37 10.34
CA VAL A 139 14.38 -7.19 11.10
C VAL A 139 13.18 -6.31 11.34
N TYR A 140 12.96 -5.92 12.59
CA TYR A 140 11.92 -4.96 12.98
C TYR A 140 12.55 -3.59 13.23
N LEU A 141 12.08 -2.57 12.52
CA LEU A 141 12.46 -1.18 12.71
C LEU A 141 11.33 -0.43 13.43
N SER A 142 11.54 -0.08 14.70
CA SER A 142 10.55 0.63 15.50
C SER A 142 11.17 1.66 16.43
N ARG A 143 10.45 2.75 16.70
CA ARG A 143 10.92 3.81 17.62
C ARG A 143 10.94 3.38 19.09
N SER A 144 10.10 2.43 19.45
CA SER A 144 9.96 1.92 20.82
C SER A 144 10.52 0.50 20.90
N ALA A 145 11.25 0.23 21.98
CA ALA A 145 11.80 -1.09 22.27
C ALA A 145 10.72 -2.07 22.74
N SER A 146 10.97 -3.36 22.56
CA SER A 146 10.06 -4.47 22.82
C SER A 146 9.64 -4.61 24.30
N SER A 147 8.37 -4.94 24.54
CA SER A 147 7.84 -5.33 25.86
C SER A 147 8.10 -6.81 26.18
N ASN A 148 7.83 -7.27 27.41
CA ASN A 148 7.93 -8.71 27.76
C ASN A 148 7.07 -9.62 26.85
N LYS A 149 5.89 -9.17 26.41
CA LYS A 149 5.02 -9.94 25.48
C LYS A 149 5.68 -10.16 24.12
N THR A 150 6.51 -9.22 23.71
CA THR A 150 7.24 -9.29 22.44
C THR A 150 8.33 -10.35 22.48
N LYS A 151 8.99 -10.55 23.62
CA LYS A 151 10.05 -11.54 23.75
C LYS A 151 9.56 -12.97 23.47
N ALA A 152 8.43 -13.36 24.08
CA ALA A 152 7.84 -14.68 23.85
C ALA A 152 7.49 -14.91 22.37
N PHE A 153 6.98 -13.88 21.69
CA PHE A 153 6.69 -13.95 20.26
C PHE A 153 7.95 -14.12 19.41
N LEU A 154 9.04 -13.38 19.69
CA LEU A 154 10.30 -13.56 18.97
C LEU A 154 10.91 -14.95 19.21
N GLU A 155 10.76 -15.49 20.42
CA GLU A 155 11.18 -16.86 20.74
C GLU A 155 10.34 -17.90 19.98
N GLU A 156 9.04 -17.67 19.82
CA GLU A 156 8.17 -18.51 18.98
C GLU A 156 8.65 -18.53 17.52
N LEU A 157 8.97 -17.36 16.95
CA LEU A 157 9.56 -17.28 15.61
C LEU A 157 10.95 -17.95 15.55
N GLY A 158 11.74 -17.79 16.61
CA GLY A 158 13.03 -18.48 16.78
C GLY A 158 12.92 -20.00 16.75
N SER A 159 11.89 -20.56 17.40
CA SER A 159 11.64 -22.01 17.39
C SER A 159 11.27 -22.57 16.01
N GLN A 160 10.82 -21.69 15.10
CA GLN A 160 10.55 -22.00 13.68
C GLN A 160 11.78 -21.80 12.79
N GLY A 161 12.96 -21.56 13.37
CA GLY A 161 14.22 -21.35 12.66
C GLY A 161 14.38 -19.93 12.09
N CYS A 162 13.59 -18.96 12.55
CA CYS A 162 13.70 -17.58 12.12
C CYS A 162 14.60 -16.77 13.07
N THR A 163 15.63 -16.14 12.52
CA THR A 163 16.40 -15.12 13.25
C THR A 163 15.63 -13.81 13.22
N THR A 164 15.44 -13.20 14.38
CA THR A 164 14.76 -11.92 14.52
C THR A 164 15.68 -10.89 15.16
N THR A 165 15.65 -9.65 14.68
CA THR A 165 16.42 -8.54 15.27
C THR A 165 15.54 -7.31 15.35
N ILE A 166 15.60 -6.60 16.47
CA ILE A 166 14.88 -5.34 16.68
C ILE A 166 15.88 -4.20 16.68
N ILE A 167 15.63 -3.20 15.84
CA ILE A 167 16.43 -1.98 15.77
C ILE A 167 15.57 -0.81 16.23
N THR A 168 15.95 -0.23 17.36
CA THR A 168 15.22 0.91 17.96
C THR A 168 15.62 2.22 17.28
N ARG A 169 15.00 2.52 16.14
CA ARG A 169 15.30 3.68 15.29
C ARG A 169 14.04 4.19 14.58
N SER A 170 14.14 5.36 13.93
CA SER A 170 13.01 5.96 13.24
C SER A 170 13.05 5.69 11.74
N VAL A 171 11.98 5.12 11.18
CA VAL A 171 11.83 5.00 9.73
C VAL A 171 11.76 6.38 9.03
N SER A 172 11.34 7.42 9.75
CA SER A 172 11.30 8.79 9.21
C SER A 172 12.68 9.42 9.09
N SER A 173 13.75 8.77 9.58
CA SER A 173 15.13 9.24 9.51
C SER A 173 15.85 8.51 8.37
N PRO A 174 16.21 9.19 7.25
CA PRO A 174 16.93 8.56 6.14
C PRO A 174 18.27 7.94 6.57
N THR A 175 18.95 8.56 7.53
CA THR A 175 20.21 8.05 8.08
C THR A 175 20.00 6.76 8.87
N ASP A 176 18.91 6.65 9.62
CA ASP A 176 18.57 5.44 10.37
C ASP A 176 18.24 4.29 9.41
N VAL A 177 17.43 4.56 8.38
CA VAL A 177 17.07 3.57 7.35
C VAL A 177 18.31 3.10 6.59
N ALA A 178 19.18 4.02 6.17
CA ALA A 178 20.43 3.67 5.50
C ALA A 178 21.34 2.79 6.38
N MET A 179 21.41 3.07 7.68
CA MET A 179 22.17 2.26 8.62
C MET A 179 21.58 0.85 8.77
N VAL A 180 20.26 0.73 8.91
CA VAL A 180 19.57 -0.57 9.00
C VAL A 180 19.83 -1.44 7.77
N VAL A 181 19.71 -0.86 6.57
CA VAL A 181 19.95 -1.59 5.31
C VAL A 181 21.41 -2.01 5.19
N ARG A 182 22.37 -1.17 5.63
CA ARG A 182 23.81 -1.50 5.59
C ARG A 182 24.21 -2.58 6.60
N LEU A 183 23.53 -2.66 7.75
CA LEU A 183 23.82 -3.65 8.80
C LEU A 183 23.02 -4.96 8.60
N ALA A 184 22.17 -5.03 7.58
CA ALA A 184 21.39 -6.22 7.29
C ALA A 184 22.32 -7.42 7.04
N PRO A 185 22.17 -8.54 7.77
CA PRO A 185 23.05 -9.71 7.61
C PRO A 185 22.91 -10.37 6.24
N ASN A 186 21.75 -10.24 5.60
CA ASN A 186 21.43 -10.76 4.27
C ASN A 186 20.83 -9.66 3.38
N PRO A 187 20.81 -9.81 2.04
CA PRO A 187 20.14 -8.87 1.15
C PRO A 187 18.66 -8.67 1.52
N VAL A 188 18.19 -7.43 1.47
CA VAL A 188 16.78 -7.11 1.73
C VAL A 188 15.94 -7.51 0.52
N ALA A 189 15.00 -8.42 0.69
CA ALA A 189 14.11 -8.89 -0.37
C ALA A 189 12.70 -8.33 -0.29
N GLY A 190 12.32 -7.73 0.84
CA GLY A 190 11.01 -7.14 1.03
C GLY A 190 10.98 -6.20 2.22
N VAL A 191 10.11 -5.19 2.12
CA VAL A 191 9.78 -4.24 3.19
C VAL A 191 8.28 -4.34 3.44
N MET A 192 7.88 -4.47 4.70
CA MET A 192 6.49 -4.61 5.13
C MET A 192 6.13 -3.56 6.17
#